data_AF-A0AAW2PS18-F1
#
_entry.id   AF-A0AAW2PS18-F1
#
_cell.length_a   1.000
_cell.length_b   1.000
_cell.length_c   1.000
_cell.angle_alpha   90.00
_cell.angle_beta   90.00
_cell.angle_gamma   90.00
#
_symmetry.space_group_name_H-M   'P 1'
#
loop_
_entity.id
_entity.type
_entity.pdbx_description
1 polymer ?
#
loop_
_entity_poly.entity_id
_entity_poly.type
_entity_poly.pdbx_seq_one_letter_code
_entity_poly.pdbx_strand_id
1 'polypeptide(L)'
;MAEESGKSFARRDRLLEIESQVQKWWLEGDVFRAEAKDSPPKDGEKFFADKLTREIEKFGNPPVFPVVKEEESGAVKYQWEIMQSYGLSDEEIAKFTNPYHWLTFFPPLAVEDLKAFGLGCDWRRTFITTDMNPYFDSFVRWQMRKLKEMGKIVKDLRYTIYSPLDGQPCADHDRASGEGVIPQEYTLIKMEVISPFPPKMSVLEGKKVYLAAATLRPETMYGQTNCWVLPDGKYGAFEINDTDVFILTSRAALNLAYQNLSRVPEKPTCLVELTGQDLIVCL
;
A
#
# COMPACT_ATOMS: atom_id res chain seq x y z
N MET A 1 22.74 16.96 -40.70
CA MET A 1 21.39 17.53 -40.82
C MET A 1 20.62 16.63 -41.76
N ALA A 2 19.98 15.60 -41.23
CA ALA A 2 19.12 14.71 -42.02
C ALA A 2 17.68 15.19 -41.78
N GLU A 3 17.03 15.66 -42.84
CA GLU A 3 15.61 15.99 -42.85
C GLU A 3 14.81 14.70 -42.64
N GLU A 4 14.14 14.56 -41.49
CA GLU A 4 13.05 13.58 -41.34
C GLU A 4 11.90 14.04 -42.24
N SER A 5 11.71 13.33 -43.35
CA SER A 5 10.56 13.55 -44.23
C SER A 5 9.26 13.27 -43.47
N GLY A 6 8.31 14.21 -43.59
CA GLY A 6 7.06 14.20 -42.85
C GLY A 6 6.25 12.92 -43.05
N LYS A 7 6.08 12.15 -41.97
CA LYS A 7 5.17 11.00 -41.95
C LYS A 7 3.74 11.50 -42.22
N SER A 8 3.10 11.01 -43.28
CA SER A 8 1.69 11.30 -43.58
C SER A 8 0.80 10.66 -42.52
N PHE A 9 -0.01 11.49 -41.84
CA PHE A 9 -0.96 11.03 -40.81
C PHE A 9 -2.32 10.60 -41.38
N ALA A 10 -2.52 10.67 -42.72
CA ALA A 10 -3.81 10.45 -43.36
C ALA A 10 -4.46 9.08 -43.04
N ARG A 11 -3.66 8.02 -42.87
CA ARG A 11 -4.17 6.69 -42.47
C ARG A 11 -4.66 6.67 -41.03
N ARG A 12 -3.90 7.27 -40.11
CA ARG A 12 -4.29 7.41 -38.70
C ARG A 12 -5.57 8.22 -38.59
N ASP A 13 -5.61 9.37 -39.26
CA ASP A 13 -6.75 10.28 -39.17
C ASP A 13 -8.03 9.63 -39.72
N ARG A 14 -7.91 8.84 -40.78
CA ARG A 14 -9.04 8.04 -41.29
C ARG A 14 -9.48 6.93 -40.33
N LEU A 15 -8.56 6.30 -39.60
CA LEU A 15 -8.94 5.32 -38.56
C LEU A 15 -9.69 6.00 -37.41
N LEU A 16 -9.22 7.15 -36.95
CA LEU A 16 -9.89 7.95 -35.92
C LEU A 16 -11.31 8.38 -36.33
N GLU A 17 -11.50 8.72 -37.61
CA GLU A 17 -12.82 9.04 -38.16
C GLU A 17 -13.76 7.83 -38.13
N ILE A 18 -13.26 6.65 -38.54
CA ILE A 18 -14.03 5.40 -38.50
C ILE A 18 -14.36 5.02 -37.05
N GLU A 19 -13.39 5.10 -36.15
CA GLU A 19 -13.56 4.81 -34.72
C GLU A 19 -14.66 5.68 -34.10
N SER A 20 -14.57 7.00 -34.29
CA SER A 20 -15.58 7.96 -33.81
C SER A 20 -16.98 7.65 -34.35
N GLN A 21 -17.07 7.35 -35.66
CA GLN A 21 -18.36 7.04 -36.30
C GLN A 21 -18.98 5.74 -35.77
N VAL A 22 -18.17 4.69 -35.57
CA VAL A 22 -18.62 3.40 -35.04
C VAL A 22 -19.01 3.50 -33.57
N GLN A 23 -18.21 4.21 -32.76
CA GLN A 23 -18.52 4.44 -31.34
C GLN A 23 -19.84 5.18 -31.18
N LYS A 24 -20.11 6.18 -32.03
CA LYS A 24 -21.40 6.88 -32.07
C LYS A 24 -22.56 5.91 -32.34
N TRP A 25 -22.43 5.01 -33.32
CA TRP A 25 -23.45 4.00 -33.60
C TRP A 25 -23.65 3.03 -32.43
N TRP A 26 -22.58 2.63 -31.75
CA TRP A 26 -22.69 1.75 -30.58
C TRP A 26 -23.44 2.42 -29.42
N LEU A 27 -23.17 3.70 -29.19
CA LEU A 27 -23.85 4.49 -28.15
C LEU A 27 -25.31 4.74 -28.48
N GLU A 28 -25.62 5.19 -29.71
CA GLU A 28 -27.01 5.45 -30.15
C GLU A 28 -27.84 4.17 -30.24
N GLY A 29 -27.19 3.05 -30.58
CA GLY A 29 -27.83 1.74 -30.71
C GLY A 29 -27.92 0.94 -29.41
N ASP A 30 -27.45 1.48 -28.27
CA ASP A 30 -27.39 0.76 -26.98
C ASP A 30 -26.72 -0.63 -27.13
N VAL A 31 -25.72 -0.77 -28.01
CA VAL A 31 -25.24 -2.09 -28.49
C VAL A 31 -24.68 -2.97 -27.37
N PHE A 32 -24.03 -2.37 -26.37
CA PHE A 32 -23.45 -3.08 -25.24
C PHE A 32 -24.39 -3.15 -24.03
N ARG A 33 -25.62 -2.68 -24.18
CA ARG A 33 -26.63 -2.77 -23.14
C ARG A 33 -27.02 -4.23 -22.94
N ALA A 34 -26.76 -4.74 -21.75
CA ALA A 34 -27.12 -6.08 -21.38
C ALA A 34 -28.15 -6.05 -20.23
N GLU A 35 -29.22 -6.81 -20.37
CA GLU A 35 -30.17 -7.10 -19.30
C GLU A 35 -30.12 -8.59 -19.00
N ALA A 36 -30.04 -8.94 -17.72
CA ALA A 36 -30.16 -10.34 -17.31
C ALA A 36 -31.61 -10.78 -17.60
N LYS A 37 -31.77 -11.85 -18.36
CA LYS A 37 -33.08 -12.47 -18.60
C LYS A 37 -33.28 -13.57 -17.55
N ASP A 38 -34.51 -13.73 -17.06
CA ASP A 38 -34.88 -14.81 -16.15
C ASP A 38 -34.90 -16.20 -16.83
N SER A 39 -34.94 -16.22 -18.17
CA SER A 39 -34.94 -17.44 -18.98
C SER A 39 -33.56 -17.73 -19.56
N PRO A 40 -33.19 -19.01 -19.78
CA PRO A 40 -31.98 -19.39 -20.49
C PRO A 40 -31.90 -18.72 -21.87
N PRO A 41 -30.68 -18.55 -22.43
CA PRO A 41 -30.53 -17.96 -23.75
C PRO A 41 -31.22 -18.78 -24.84
N LYS A 42 -31.73 -18.09 -25.85
CA LYS A 42 -32.29 -18.75 -27.04
C LYS A 42 -31.15 -19.15 -27.98
N ASP A 43 -31.35 -20.23 -28.74
CA ASP A 43 -30.40 -20.64 -29.78
C ASP A 43 -30.11 -19.47 -30.75
N GLY A 44 -28.83 -19.11 -30.85
CA GLY A 44 -28.34 -18.00 -31.68
C GLY A 44 -28.06 -16.67 -30.96
N GLU A 45 -28.34 -16.57 -29.65
CA GLU A 45 -27.88 -15.42 -28.85
C GLU A 45 -26.35 -15.53 -28.60
N LYS A 46 -25.57 -14.54 -29.04
CA LYS A 46 -24.10 -14.53 -28.94
C LYS A 46 -23.65 -14.17 -27.52
N PHE A 47 -22.79 -15.00 -26.93
CA PHE A 47 -22.22 -14.78 -25.59
C PHE A 47 -20.70 -14.64 -25.63
N PHE A 48 -20.12 -14.17 -24.52
CA PHE A 48 -18.66 -14.14 -24.30
C PHE A 48 -17.97 -15.49 -24.55
N ALA A 49 -18.72 -16.60 -24.52
CA ALA A 49 -18.24 -17.92 -24.93
C ALA A 49 -17.72 -17.95 -26.38
N ASP A 50 -18.30 -17.18 -27.31
CA ASP A 50 -17.83 -17.10 -28.70
C ASP A 50 -16.48 -16.39 -28.79
N LYS A 51 -16.27 -15.38 -27.95
CA LYS A 51 -14.99 -14.67 -27.84
C LYS A 51 -13.92 -15.57 -27.24
N LEU A 52 -14.25 -16.30 -26.18
CA LEU A 52 -13.34 -17.28 -25.56
C LEU A 52 -12.99 -18.40 -26.53
N THR A 53 -13.95 -18.88 -27.33
CA THR A 53 -13.72 -19.86 -28.40
C THR A 53 -12.70 -19.33 -29.40
N ARG A 54 -12.86 -18.07 -29.86
CA ARG A 54 -11.90 -17.43 -30.77
C ARG A 54 -10.53 -17.21 -30.13
N GLU A 55 -10.47 -16.87 -28.85
CA GLU A 55 -9.20 -16.71 -28.13
C GLU A 55 -8.46 -18.04 -27.98
N ILE A 56 -9.18 -19.12 -27.71
CA ILE A 56 -8.64 -20.49 -27.69
C ILE A 56 -8.15 -20.90 -29.09
N GLU A 57 -8.94 -20.66 -30.13
CA GLU A 57 -8.56 -20.93 -31.52
C GLU A 57 -7.30 -20.14 -31.93
N LYS A 58 -7.17 -18.90 -31.45
CA LYS A 58 -6.12 -17.97 -31.88
C LYS A 58 -4.84 -18.04 -31.06
N PHE A 59 -4.94 -18.29 -29.75
CA PHE A 59 -3.82 -18.22 -28.81
C PHE A 59 -3.49 -19.57 -28.14
N GLY A 60 -4.28 -20.62 -28.40
CA GLY A 60 -4.10 -21.96 -27.86
C GLY A 60 -4.89 -22.22 -26.58
N ASN A 61 -4.81 -23.45 -26.06
CA ASN A 61 -5.39 -23.85 -24.77
C ASN A 61 -4.32 -24.62 -23.94
N PRO A 62 -3.66 -23.97 -22.97
CA PRO A 62 -3.92 -22.62 -22.45
C PRO A 62 -3.45 -21.49 -23.39
N PRO A 63 -4.16 -20.35 -23.46
CA PRO A 63 -3.82 -19.26 -24.37
C PRO A 63 -2.53 -18.53 -23.96
N VAL A 64 -1.64 -18.26 -24.91
CA VAL A 64 -0.42 -17.45 -24.71
C VAL A 64 -0.58 -16.08 -25.38
N PHE A 65 -0.71 -15.03 -24.57
CA PHE A 65 -0.91 -13.66 -25.04
C PHE A 65 0.41 -12.88 -25.16
N PRO A 66 0.51 -11.89 -26.07
CA PRO A 66 1.68 -11.03 -26.18
C PRO A 66 1.86 -10.18 -24.91
N VAL A 67 3.09 -10.14 -24.39
CA VAL A 67 3.46 -9.36 -23.21
C VAL A 67 3.81 -7.94 -23.63
N VAL A 68 3.12 -6.95 -23.08
CA VAL A 68 3.53 -5.54 -23.12
C VAL A 68 4.33 -5.28 -21.84
N LYS A 69 5.59 -4.84 -21.98
CA LYS A 69 6.41 -4.40 -20.86
C LYS A 69 6.10 -2.93 -20.60
N GLU A 70 5.66 -2.62 -19.38
CA GLU A 70 5.65 -1.25 -18.88
C GLU A 70 7.02 -0.95 -18.26
N GLU A 71 7.60 0.17 -18.68
CA GLU A 71 8.76 0.77 -18.03
C GLU A 71 8.28 1.96 -17.20
N GLU A 72 8.45 1.89 -15.89
CA GLU A 72 8.36 3.07 -15.03
C GLU A 72 9.76 3.68 -14.85
N SER A 73 9.90 4.94 -15.24
CA SER A 73 10.96 5.81 -14.73
C SER A 73 10.35 7.16 -14.38
N GLY A 74 10.51 7.60 -13.14
CA GLY A 74 10.02 8.89 -12.68
C GLY A 74 11.00 9.51 -11.69
N ALA A 75 11.62 10.62 -12.10
CA ALA A 75 12.28 11.53 -11.19
C ALA A 75 11.25 12.13 -10.21
N VAL A 76 11.68 12.42 -8.97
CA VAL A 76 10.84 13.02 -7.93
C VAL A 76 10.35 14.38 -8.41
N LYS A 77 9.06 14.48 -8.75
CA LYS A 77 8.34 15.73 -9.03
C LYS A 77 7.44 16.04 -7.83
N TYR A 78 7.26 17.30 -7.49
CA TYR A 78 6.29 17.68 -6.46
C TYR A 78 4.87 17.42 -6.98
N GLN A 79 3.93 17.07 -6.08
CA GLN A 79 2.54 16.74 -6.46
C GLN A 79 1.89 17.84 -7.31
N TRP A 80 2.15 19.12 -7.01
CA TRP A 80 1.66 20.25 -7.78
C TRP A 80 2.15 20.24 -9.24
N GLU A 81 3.44 19.97 -9.46
CA GLU A 81 4.05 19.91 -10.79
C GLU A 81 3.52 18.72 -11.60
N ILE A 82 3.21 17.61 -10.94
CA ILE A 82 2.54 16.45 -11.55
C ILE A 82 1.16 16.88 -12.06
N MET A 83 0.39 17.59 -11.25
CA MET A 83 -0.94 18.03 -11.62
C MET A 83 -0.92 19.08 -12.73
N GLN A 84 0.05 20.01 -12.74
CA GLN A 84 0.27 20.93 -13.85
C GLN A 84 0.62 20.20 -15.16
N SER A 85 1.35 19.07 -15.08
CA SER A 85 1.68 18.26 -16.27
C SER A 85 0.46 17.61 -16.93
N TYR A 86 -0.66 17.48 -16.22
CA TYR A 86 -1.95 17.08 -16.78
C TYR A 86 -2.71 18.24 -17.45
N GLY A 87 -2.12 19.43 -17.55
CA GLY A 87 -2.72 20.61 -18.18
C GLY A 87 -3.75 21.33 -17.31
N LEU A 88 -3.76 21.09 -15.99
CA LEU A 88 -4.65 21.76 -15.05
C LEU A 88 -4.14 23.16 -14.71
N SER A 89 -5.06 24.13 -14.57
CA SER A 89 -4.71 25.47 -14.09
C SER A 89 -4.48 25.45 -12.56
N ASP A 90 -3.71 26.41 -12.05
CA ASP A 90 -3.41 26.51 -10.63
C ASP A 90 -4.68 26.63 -9.76
N GLU A 91 -5.72 27.33 -10.26
CA GLU A 91 -7.02 27.45 -9.59
C GLU A 91 -7.78 26.12 -9.52
N GLU A 92 -7.63 25.26 -10.53
CA GLU A 92 -8.24 23.94 -10.55
C GLU A 92 -7.48 22.99 -9.63
N ILE A 93 -6.14 23.02 -9.66
CA ILE A 93 -5.28 22.22 -8.78
C ILE A 93 -5.59 22.49 -7.30
N ALA A 94 -5.83 23.75 -6.93
CA ALA A 94 -6.18 24.12 -5.56
C ALA A 94 -7.43 23.37 -5.03
N LYS A 95 -8.40 23.03 -5.89
CA LYS A 95 -9.62 22.31 -5.49
C LYS A 95 -9.36 20.86 -5.08
N PHE A 96 -8.27 20.25 -5.55
CA PHE A 96 -7.87 18.88 -5.21
C PHE A 96 -7.30 18.74 -3.79
N THR A 97 -7.17 19.84 -3.05
CA THR A 97 -6.97 19.77 -1.59
C THR A 97 -8.18 19.13 -0.89
N ASN A 98 -9.37 19.20 -1.49
CA ASN A 98 -10.53 18.44 -1.06
C ASN A 98 -10.52 17.04 -1.72
N PRO A 99 -10.45 15.94 -0.94
CA PRO A 99 -10.43 14.58 -1.50
C PRO A 99 -11.69 14.24 -2.31
N TYR A 100 -12.85 14.85 -2.02
CA TYR A 100 -14.07 14.61 -2.80
C TYR A 100 -14.03 15.21 -4.20
N HIS A 101 -13.22 16.25 -4.44
CA HIS A 101 -13.07 16.84 -5.77
C HIS A 101 -12.49 15.83 -6.77
N TRP A 102 -11.54 14.99 -6.32
CA TRP A 102 -10.98 13.89 -7.10
C TRP A 102 -12.07 12.94 -7.61
N LEU A 103 -13.04 12.63 -6.75
CA LEU A 103 -14.12 11.69 -7.02
C LEU A 103 -15.16 12.26 -8.01
N THR A 104 -15.20 13.57 -8.20
CA THR A 104 -16.07 14.20 -9.20
C THR A 104 -15.32 14.57 -10.49
N PHE A 105 -14.01 14.76 -10.41
CA PHE A 105 -13.19 15.21 -11.54
C PHE A 105 -12.72 14.04 -12.41
N PHE A 106 -12.07 13.03 -11.82
CA PHE A 106 -11.44 11.96 -12.59
C PHE A 106 -12.40 10.88 -13.10
N PRO A 107 -13.44 10.44 -12.37
CA PRO A 107 -14.31 9.38 -12.87
C PRO A 107 -15.02 9.68 -14.21
N PRO A 108 -15.54 10.90 -14.46
CA PRO A 108 -16.06 11.25 -15.78
C PRO A 108 -15.00 11.17 -16.89
N LEU A 109 -13.79 11.65 -16.65
CA LEU A 109 -12.68 11.57 -17.61
C LEU A 109 -12.30 10.13 -17.93
N ALA A 110 -12.22 9.26 -16.92
CA ALA A 110 -11.97 7.84 -17.13
C ALA A 110 -13.06 7.18 -18.00
N VAL A 111 -14.33 7.56 -17.83
CA VAL A 111 -15.43 7.09 -18.69
C VAL A 111 -15.28 7.61 -20.11
N GLU A 112 -14.90 8.87 -20.30
CA GLU A 112 -14.64 9.47 -21.61
C GLU A 112 -13.48 8.76 -22.33
N ASP A 113 -12.36 8.54 -21.64
CA ASP A 113 -11.19 7.85 -22.17
C ASP A 113 -11.51 6.41 -22.56
N LEU A 114 -12.24 5.67 -21.72
CA LEU A 114 -12.64 4.29 -22.04
C LEU A 114 -13.68 4.22 -23.17
N LYS A 115 -14.55 5.23 -23.31
CA LYS A 115 -15.46 5.35 -24.47
C LYS A 115 -14.69 5.67 -25.74
N ALA A 116 -13.72 6.58 -25.69
CA ALA A 116 -12.84 6.92 -26.80
C ALA A 116 -11.95 5.74 -27.22
N PHE A 117 -11.58 4.88 -26.27
CA PHE A 117 -10.91 3.60 -26.54
C PHE A 117 -11.85 2.57 -27.23
N GLY A 118 -13.17 2.74 -27.14
CA GLY A 118 -14.16 1.82 -27.69
C GLY A 118 -14.45 0.61 -26.80
N LEU A 119 -14.33 0.76 -25.48
CA LEU A 119 -14.67 -0.30 -24.54
C LEU A 119 -16.16 -0.67 -24.64
N GLY A 120 -16.44 -1.94 -24.95
CA GLY A 120 -17.80 -2.48 -24.97
C GLY A 120 -18.38 -2.65 -23.57
N CYS A 121 -18.84 -1.56 -22.98
CA CYS A 121 -19.32 -1.50 -21.60
C CYS A 121 -20.77 -0.96 -21.51
N ASP A 122 -21.55 -1.50 -20.57
CA ASP A 122 -22.84 -0.94 -20.17
C ASP A 122 -22.62 0.17 -19.13
N TRP A 123 -22.45 1.40 -19.61
CA TRP A 123 -22.13 2.58 -18.78
C TRP A 123 -23.19 2.93 -17.73
N ARG A 124 -24.41 2.38 -17.81
CA ARG A 124 -25.45 2.55 -16.79
C ARG A 124 -25.08 1.88 -15.46
N ARG A 125 -24.12 0.96 -15.49
CA ARG A 125 -23.62 0.20 -14.34
C ARG A 125 -22.36 0.82 -13.72
N THR A 126 -21.95 2.00 -14.17
CA THR A 126 -20.83 2.75 -13.59
C THR A 126 -21.21 3.33 -12.24
N PHE A 127 -20.30 3.27 -11.26
CA PHE A 127 -20.50 3.85 -9.93
C PHE A 127 -19.18 4.19 -9.25
N ILE A 128 -19.24 4.95 -8.15
CA ILE A 128 -18.10 5.28 -7.27
C ILE A 128 -18.17 4.45 -6.00
N THR A 129 -17.02 4.14 -5.40
CA THR A 129 -16.86 3.14 -4.33
C THR A 129 -16.90 3.70 -2.91
N THR A 130 -16.90 5.02 -2.74
CA THR A 130 -16.95 5.68 -1.43
C THR A 130 -18.39 5.91 -0.96
N ASP A 131 -18.54 6.44 0.26
CA ASP A 131 -19.80 6.85 0.87
C ASP A 131 -20.54 7.96 0.09
N MET A 132 -19.86 8.66 -0.81
CA MET A 132 -20.49 9.57 -1.76
C MET A 132 -21.53 8.87 -2.66
N ASN A 133 -21.40 7.56 -2.86
CA ASN A 133 -22.44 6.74 -3.49
C ASN A 133 -23.26 5.98 -2.42
N PRO A 134 -24.46 6.45 -2.06
CA PRO A 134 -25.24 5.84 -0.99
C PRO A 134 -25.71 4.40 -1.32
N TYR A 135 -25.84 4.06 -2.60
CA TYR A 135 -26.25 2.71 -3.00
C TYR A 135 -25.13 1.70 -2.74
N PHE A 136 -23.90 2.04 -3.13
CA PHE A 136 -22.75 1.16 -2.92
C PHE A 136 -22.33 1.11 -1.44
N ASP A 137 -22.40 2.23 -0.72
CA ASP A 137 -22.20 2.24 0.74
C ASP A 137 -23.21 1.31 1.45
N SER A 138 -24.48 1.37 1.07
CA SER A 138 -25.51 0.47 1.62
C SER A 138 -25.19 -1.01 1.33
N PHE A 139 -24.74 -1.32 0.11
CA PHE A 139 -24.29 -2.66 -0.27
C PHE A 139 -23.10 -3.14 0.58
N VAL A 140 -22.06 -2.31 0.76
CA VAL A 140 -20.89 -2.66 1.58
C VAL A 140 -21.28 -2.82 3.05
N ARG A 141 -22.16 -1.97 3.59
CA ARG A 141 -22.69 -2.13 4.97
C ARG A 141 -23.43 -3.45 5.14
N TRP A 142 -24.26 -3.83 4.17
CA TRP A 142 -24.91 -5.13 4.15
C TRP A 142 -23.89 -6.28 4.15
N GLN A 143 -22.87 -6.20 3.29
CA GLN A 143 -21.80 -7.19 3.21
C GLN A 143 -21.06 -7.34 4.56
N MET A 144 -20.65 -6.23 5.17
CA MET A 144 -19.95 -6.23 6.46
C MET A 144 -20.82 -6.78 7.60
N ARG A 145 -22.12 -6.46 7.62
CA ARG A 145 -23.07 -7.05 8.59
C ARG A 145 -23.16 -8.57 8.41
N LYS A 146 -23.26 -9.06 7.18
CA LYS A 146 -23.31 -10.50 6.89
C LYS A 146 -22.02 -11.21 7.31
N LEU A 147 -20.85 -10.64 6.98
CA LEU A 147 -19.56 -11.19 7.41
C LEU A 147 -19.45 -11.25 8.94
N LYS A 148 -19.96 -10.23 9.65
CA LYS A 148 -20.02 -10.23 11.11
C LYS A 148 -20.97 -11.30 11.65
N GLU A 149 -22.18 -11.43 11.10
CA GLU A 149 -23.16 -12.48 11.47
C GLU A 149 -22.60 -13.90 11.27
N MET A 150 -21.76 -14.08 10.25
CA MET A 150 -21.06 -15.34 9.95
C MET A 150 -19.80 -15.57 10.81
N GLY A 151 -19.47 -14.68 11.74
CA GLY A 151 -18.28 -14.77 12.59
C GLY A 151 -16.95 -14.56 11.84
N LYS A 152 -16.97 -13.91 10.67
CA LYS A 152 -15.76 -13.62 9.86
C LYS A 152 -15.09 -12.30 10.23
N ILE A 153 -15.77 -11.45 11.01
CA ILE A 153 -15.22 -10.19 11.54
C ILE A 153 -15.09 -10.33 13.05
N VAL A 154 -13.87 -10.20 13.56
CA VAL A 154 -13.54 -10.29 14.99
C VAL A 154 -12.82 -9.00 15.40
N LYS A 155 -13.11 -8.51 16.61
CA LYS A 155 -12.36 -7.41 17.23
C LYS A 155 -11.33 -8.02 18.17
N ASP A 156 -10.05 -7.77 17.92
CA ASP A 156 -8.95 -8.32 18.68
C ASP A 156 -7.72 -7.41 18.58
N LEU A 157 -6.76 -7.55 19.50
CA LEU A 157 -5.47 -6.88 19.42
C LEU A 157 -4.50 -7.76 18.62
N ARG A 158 -4.07 -7.28 17.46
CA ARG A 158 -3.25 -8.05 16.51
C ARG A 158 -2.05 -7.24 16.03
N TYR A 159 -0.95 -7.93 15.79
CA TYR A 159 0.20 -7.35 15.12
C TYR A 159 -0.10 -7.16 13.63
N THR A 160 0.21 -5.98 13.14
CA THR A 160 0.11 -5.59 11.74
C THR A 160 1.21 -4.60 11.43
N ILE A 161 1.55 -4.47 10.14
CA ILE A 161 2.33 -3.32 9.70
C ILE A 161 1.49 -2.07 9.94
N TYR A 162 2.10 -1.05 10.55
CA TYR A 162 1.43 0.11 11.08
C TYR A 162 2.20 1.37 10.70
N SER A 163 1.47 2.42 10.34
CA SER A 163 2.06 3.74 10.05
C SER A 163 1.84 4.68 11.23
N PRO A 164 2.89 5.06 11.97
CA PRO A 164 2.82 6.09 13.01
C PRO A 164 2.26 7.43 12.51
N LEU A 165 2.52 7.76 11.25
CA LEU A 165 2.08 9.01 10.65
C LEU A 165 0.57 9.01 10.39
N ASP A 166 0.05 7.89 9.87
CA ASP A 166 -1.36 7.78 9.49
C ASP A 166 -2.25 7.32 10.66
N GLY A 167 -1.65 6.80 11.73
CA GLY A 167 -2.39 6.33 12.91
C GLY A 167 -3.26 5.10 12.63
N GLN A 168 -2.88 4.26 11.66
CA GLN A 168 -3.65 3.10 11.24
C GLN A 168 -2.76 1.96 10.70
N PRO A 169 -3.30 0.73 10.58
CA PRO A 169 -2.66 -0.34 9.83
C PRO A 169 -2.33 0.12 8.40
N CYS A 170 -1.11 -0.13 7.93
CA CYS A 170 -0.67 0.18 6.58
C CYS A 170 -0.77 -1.09 5.72
N ALA A 171 -1.91 -1.23 5.04
CA ALA A 171 -2.18 -2.36 4.16
C ALA A 171 -1.39 -2.24 2.86
N ASP A 172 -1.36 -3.30 2.06
CA ASP A 172 -0.49 -3.39 0.88
C ASP A 172 -0.68 -2.23 -0.11
N HIS A 173 -1.93 -1.82 -0.36
CA HIS A 173 -2.24 -0.73 -1.29
C HIS A 173 -2.00 0.68 -0.70
N ASP A 174 -1.65 0.77 0.58
CA ASP A 174 -1.27 2.04 1.24
C ASP A 174 0.26 2.23 1.24
N ARG A 175 1.03 1.27 0.70
CA ARG A 175 2.50 1.25 0.78
C ARG A 175 3.13 1.87 -0.45
N ALA A 176 4.13 2.73 -0.23
CA ALA A 176 5.04 3.17 -1.28
C ALA A 176 6.12 2.10 -1.62
N SER A 177 6.37 1.15 -0.73
CA SER A 177 7.34 0.06 -0.94
C SER A 177 7.08 -1.13 0.00
N GLY A 178 7.57 -2.32 -0.37
CA GLY A 178 7.46 -3.51 0.48
C GLY A 178 6.07 -4.11 0.51
N GLU A 179 5.38 -4.15 -0.62
CA GLU A 179 4.13 -4.89 -0.79
C GLU A 179 4.33 -6.37 -0.41
N GLY A 180 3.38 -6.95 0.33
CA GLY A 180 3.44 -8.35 0.78
C GLY A 180 4.37 -8.61 1.99
N VAL A 181 5.07 -7.58 2.49
CA VAL A 181 5.85 -7.71 3.74
C VAL A 181 4.89 -7.84 4.93
N ILE A 182 5.12 -8.86 5.76
CA ILE A 182 4.35 -9.14 6.98
C ILE A 182 5.20 -8.93 8.24
N PRO A 183 4.60 -8.76 9.43
CA PRO A 183 5.36 -8.72 10.68
C PRO A 183 6.19 -10.00 10.86
N GLN A 184 7.48 -9.84 11.18
CA GLN A 184 8.38 -10.94 11.50
C GLN A 184 8.64 -10.97 13.01
N GLU A 185 8.33 -12.10 13.64
CA GLU A 185 8.55 -12.29 15.07
C GLU A 185 10.03 -12.54 15.38
N TYR A 186 10.51 -11.96 16.48
CA TYR A 186 11.83 -12.19 17.07
C TYR A 186 11.68 -12.41 18.57
N THR A 187 12.50 -13.31 19.14
CA THR A 187 12.65 -13.40 20.59
C THR A 187 13.62 -12.31 21.07
N LEU A 188 13.18 -11.47 22.02
CA LEU A 188 14.01 -10.41 22.60
C LEU A 188 14.64 -10.90 23.91
N ILE A 189 15.95 -11.11 23.90
CA ILE A 189 16.73 -11.56 25.06
C ILE A 189 17.14 -10.35 25.90
N LYS A 190 16.79 -10.38 27.19
CA LYS A 190 17.16 -9.37 28.18
C LYS A 190 18.45 -9.79 28.88
N MET A 191 19.56 -9.12 28.60
CA MET A 191 20.84 -9.33 29.30
C MET A 191 21.06 -8.20 30.29
N GLU A 192 21.00 -8.50 31.60
CA GLU A 192 21.13 -7.48 32.64
C GLU A 192 22.56 -6.92 32.70
N VAL A 193 22.69 -5.59 32.68
CA VAL A 193 23.98 -4.91 32.84
C VAL A 193 24.31 -4.87 34.32
N ILE A 194 25.48 -5.40 34.69
CA ILE A 194 25.92 -5.48 36.09
C ILE A 194 26.65 -4.18 36.47
N SER A 195 26.41 -3.71 37.69
CA SER A 195 27.13 -2.57 38.27
C SER A 195 28.62 -2.89 38.53
N PRO A 196 29.55 -1.91 38.50
CA PRO A 196 29.29 -0.47 38.35
C PRO A 196 29.06 -0.06 36.90
N PHE A 197 28.12 0.86 36.69
CA PHE A 197 27.89 1.45 35.36
C PHE A 197 29.03 2.41 34.99
N PRO A 198 29.41 2.53 33.71
CA PRO A 198 30.32 3.58 33.29
C PRO A 198 29.74 4.97 33.57
N PRO A 199 30.58 6.02 33.66
CA PRO A 199 30.16 7.37 34.02
C PRO A 199 28.96 7.90 33.21
N LYS A 200 28.89 7.57 31.91
CA LYS A 200 27.82 8.00 31.01
C LYS A 200 26.46 7.36 31.31
N MET A 201 26.44 6.24 32.03
CA MET A 201 25.24 5.51 32.44
C MET A 201 24.86 5.76 33.92
N SER A 202 25.55 6.67 34.61
CA SER A 202 25.24 7.02 36.02
C SER A 202 23.79 7.47 36.25
N VAL A 203 23.16 8.11 35.26
CA VAL A 203 21.73 8.49 35.30
C VAL A 203 20.77 7.30 35.40
N LEU A 204 21.26 6.08 35.19
CA LEU A 204 20.50 4.84 35.25
C LEU A 204 20.64 4.12 36.60
N GLU A 205 21.42 4.67 37.54
CA GLU A 205 21.55 4.11 38.89
C GLU A 205 20.19 3.96 39.57
N GLY A 206 19.98 2.81 40.21
CA GLY A 206 18.70 2.45 40.83
C GLY A 206 17.66 1.84 39.89
N LYS A 207 17.92 1.74 38.58
CA LYS A 207 17.07 1.05 37.59
C LYS A 207 17.68 -0.29 37.17
N LYS A 208 16.84 -1.22 36.67
CA LYS A 208 17.32 -2.46 36.05
C LYS A 208 17.58 -2.23 34.57
N VAL A 209 18.84 -2.29 34.18
CA VAL A 209 19.27 -1.97 32.82
C VAL A 209 19.54 -3.27 32.05
N TYR A 210 18.96 -3.40 30.87
CA TYR A 210 19.09 -4.58 30.02
C TYR A 210 19.63 -4.22 28.64
N LEU A 211 20.66 -4.91 28.17
CA LEU A 211 20.95 -5.00 26.74
C LEU A 211 19.92 -5.94 26.12
N ALA A 212 19.07 -5.38 25.25
CA ALA A 212 17.96 -6.11 24.64
C ALA A 212 18.33 -6.55 23.22
N ALA A 213 18.62 -7.85 23.03
CA ALA A 213 19.06 -8.40 21.74
C ALA A 213 18.00 -9.30 21.11
N ALA A 214 17.68 -9.05 19.84
CA ALA A 214 16.72 -9.86 19.09
C ALA A 214 17.39 -11.11 18.48
N THR A 215 16.73 -12.26 18.57
CA THR A 215 17.16 -13.53 17.95
C THR A 215 15.98 -14.29 17.34
N LEU A 216 16.23 -15.01 16.24
CA LEU A 216 15.31 -16.00 15.67
C LEU A 216 15.55 -17.41 16.20
N ARG A 217 16.62 -17.59 16.98
CA ARG A 217 17.11 -18.88 17.43
C ARG A 217 17.29 -18.90 18.94
N PRO A 218 16.19 -18.83 19.72
CA PRO A 218 16.27 -18.82 21.18
C PRO A 218 16.91 -20.09 21.75
N GLU A 219 16.90 -21.21 21.00
CA GLU A 219 17.52 -22.46 21.42
C GLU A 219 19.04 -22.39 21.55
N THR A 220 19.70 -21.41 20.92
CA THR A 220 21.17 -21.26 20.98
C THR A 220 21.67 -20.48 22.19
N MET A 221 20.75 -19.93 23.01
CA MET A 221 21.12 -19.01 24.08
C MET A 221 21.94 -19.65 25.21
N TYR A 222 21.92 -20.98 25.36
CA TYR A 222 22.79 -21.70 26.30
C TYR A 222 24.29 -21.59 25.97
N GLY A 223 24.63 -21.28 24.72
CA GLY A 223 26.01 -21.14 24.25
C GLY A 223 26.48 -19.70 24.15
N GLN A 224 25.80 -18.74 24.78
CA GLN A 224 26.22 -17.34 24.76
C GLN A 224 27.57 -17.17 25.46
N THR A 225 28.55 -16.62 24.74
CA THR A 225 29.89 -16.31 25.27
C THR A 225 30.11 -14.81 25.48
N ASN A 226 29.37 -13.98 24.74
CA ASN A 226 29.49 -12.53 24.72
C ASN A 226 28.24 -11.90 24.08
N CYS A 227 28.16 -10.57 24.11
CA CYS A 227 27.18 -9.77 23.39
C CYS A 227 27.88 -8.91 22.33
N TRP A 228 27.25 -8.78 21.15
CA TRP A 228 27.80 -7.99 20.05
C TRP A 228 27.11 -6.63 19.97
N VAL A 229 27.93 -5.58 19.92
CA VAL A 229 27.49 -4.20 19.69
C VAL A 229 28.34 -3.59 18.57
N LEU A 230 27.74 -2.73 17.76
CA LEU A 230 28.46 -2.01 16.72
C LEU A 230 29.12 -0.77 17.33
N PRO A 231 30.47 -0.62 17.35
CA PRO A 231 31.15 0.44 18.10
C PRO A 231 30.69 1.86 17.75
N ASP A 232 30.47 2.13 16.46
CA ASP A 232 29.97 3.40 15.91
C ASP A 232 28.44 3.47 15.85
N GLY A 233 27.75 2.42 16.29
CA GLY A 233 26.29 2.36 16.36
C GLY A 233 25.72 3.36 17.36
N LYS A 234 24.56 3.91 17.03
CA LYS A 234 23.80 4.84 17.90
C LYS A 234 22.74 4.08 18.69
N TYR A 235 22.87 4.12 20.00
CA TYR A 235 21.99 3.46 20.95
C TYR A 235 21.40 4.48 21.92
N GLY A 236 20.39 4.07 22.67
CA GLY A 236 19.87 4.83 23.79
C GLY A 236 19.36 3.90 24.87
N ALA A 237 19.30 4.41 26.09
CA ALA A 237 18.66 3.74 27.21
C ALA A 237 17.20 4.22 27.31
N PHE A 238 16.24 3.35 27.01
CA PHE A 238 14.82 3.69 26.90
C PHE A 238 14.01 3.07 28.05
N GLU A 239 13.10 3.86 28.63
CA GLU A 239 12.19 3.37 29.67
C GLU A 239 11.14 2.41 29.11
N ILE A 240 11.09 1.19 29.64
CA ILE A 240 10.09 0.18 29.28
C ILE A 240 8.92 0.22 30.27
N ASN A 241 9.23 0.35 31.55
CA ASN A 241 8.27 0.57 32.62
C ASN A 241 8.96 1.35 33.75
N ASP A 242 8.36 1.43 34.94
CA ASP A 242 8.92 2.21 36.05
C ASP A 242 10.26 1.67 36.56
N THR A 243 10.58 0.38 36.34
CA THR A 243 11.79 -0.28 36.85
C THR A 243 12.82 -0.61 35.78
N ASP A 244 12.37 -1.03 34.60
CA ASP A 244 13.20 -1.63 33.56
C ASP A 244 13.54 -0.61 32.46
N VAL A 245 14.82 -0.61 32.09
CA VAL A 245 15.38 0.20 31.00
C VAL A 245 16.05 -0.72 30.00
N PHE A 246 15.73 -0.57 28.71
CA PHE A 246 16.40 -1.31 27.64
C PHE A 246 17.38 -0.42 26.89
N ILE A 247 18.58 -0.95 26.64
CA ILE A 247 19.57 -0.37 25.75
C ILE A 247 19.36 -0.99 24.37
N LEU A 248 18.98 -0.15 23.40
CA LEU A 248 18.66 -0.56 22.03
C LEU A 248 18.71 0.66 21.09
N THR A 249 18.45 0.46 19.79
CA THR A 249 18.41 1.57 18.82
C THR A 249 17.08 2.32 18.88
N SER A 250 17.07 3.60 18.50
CA SER A 250 15.84 4.42 18.47
C SER A 250 14.71 3.77 17.65
N ARG A 251 15.04 3.15 16.50
CA ARG A 251 14.08 2.41 15.67
C ARG A 251 13.48 1.22 16.41
N ALA A 252 14.28 0.44 17.12
CA ALA A 252 13.79 -0.67 17.92
C ALA A 252 12.89 -0.18 19.07
N ALA A 253 13.25 0.93 19.73
CA ALA A 253 12.46 1.54 20.79
C ALA A 253 11.07 1.95 20.29
N LEU A 254 11.03 2.57 19.10
CA LEU A 254 9.79 2.97 18.47
C LEU A 254 8.91 1.75 18.16
N ASN A 255 9.47 0.70 17.58
CA ASN A 255 8.72 -0.55 17.32
C ASN A 255 8.14 -1.15 18.61
N LEU A 256 8.93 -1.21 19.68
CA LEU A 256 8.45 -1.69 20.98
C LEU A 256 7.34 -0.80 21.56
N ALA A 257 7.43 0.52 21.40
CA ALA A 257 6.42 1.44 21.89
C ALA A 257 5.04 1.23 21.24
N TYR A 258 5.00 0.94 19.94
CA TYR A 258 3.77 0.57 19.22
C TYR A 258 3.30 -0.87 19.52
N GLN A 259 4.12 -1.67 20.21
CA GLN A 259 3.75 -2.99 20.74
C GLN A 259 3.33 -2.92 22.22
N ASN A 260 3.13 -1.73 22.78
CA ASN A 260 2.86 -1.48 24.20
C ASN A 260 4.00 -1.93 25.13
N LEU A 261 5.24 -1.90 24.63
CA LEU A 261 6.47 -2.22 25.38
C LEU A 261 7.29 -0.95 25.61
N SER A 262 6.63 0.10 26.08
CA SER A 262 7.21 1.35 26.54
C SER A 262 6.39 1.93 27.69
N ARG A 263 7.02 2.74 28.54
CA ARG A 263 6.34 3.34 29.69
C ARG A 263 5.15 4.23 29.29
N VAL A 264 5.32 4.98 28.20
CA VAL A 264 4.25 5.75 27.56
C VAL A 264 3.95 5.05 26.22
N PRO A 265 2.70 4.62 25.97
CA PRO A 265 2.33 4.00 24.70
C PRO A 265 2.73 4.84 23.50
N GLU A 266 3.20 4.20 22.43
CA GLU A 266 3.54 4.82 21.14
C GLU A 266 4.66 5.88 21.19
N LYS A 267 5.25 6.12 22.37
CA LYS A 267 6.27 7.14 22.60
C LYS A 267 7.45 6.59 23.41
N PRO A 268 8.57 6.23 22.75
CA PRO A 268 9.78 5.84 23.46
C PRO A 268 10.36 7.04 24.23
N THR A 269 10.79 6.81 25.46
CA THR A 269 11.39 7.83 26.33
C THR A 269 12.86 7.48 26.54
N CYS A 270 13.76 8.27 25.93
CA CYS A 270 15.21 8.09 26.03
C CYS A 270 15.75 8.82 27.27
N LEU A 271 16.44 8.10 28.16
CA LEU A 271 17.08 8.67 29.35
C LEU A 271 18.49 9.16 29.04
N VAL A 272 19.23 8.43 28.19
CA VAL A 272 20.57 8.80 27.76
C VAL A 272 20.89 8.18 26.41
N GLU A 273 21.54 8.95 25.55
CA GLU A 273 22.08 8.49 24.27
C GLU A 273 23.48 7.89 24.47
N LEU A 274 23.73 6.76 23.82
CA LEU A 274 24.95 5.96 23.93
C LEU A 274 25.48 5.64 22.54
N THR A 275 26.78 5.50 22.44
CA THR A 275 27.44 4.87 21.28
C THR A 275 27.77 3.43 21.62
N GLY A 276 28.00 2.58 20.62
CA GLY A 276 28.46 1.21 20.90
C GLY A 276 29.78 1.18 21.67
N GLN A 277 30.66 2.16 21.43
CA GLN A 277 31.91 2.29 22.18
C GLN A 277 31.68 2.50 23.69
N ASP A 278 30.62 3.23 24.07
CA ASP A 278 30.23 3.38 25.47
C ASP A 278 29.78 2.04 26.10
N LEU A 279 29.28 1.10 25.29
CA LEU A 279 28.75 -0.20 25.73
C LEU A 279 29.82 -1.30 25.79
N ILE A 280 30.89 -1.20 25.00
CA ILE A 280 31.96 -2.21 24.97
C ILE A 280 32.68 -2.32 26.31
N VAL A 281 32.68 -1.25 27.11
CA VAL A 281 33.29 -1.23 28.45
C VAL A 281 32.33 -1.78 29.53
N CYS A 282 31.07 -2.05 29.18
CA CYS A 282 30.04 -2.59 30.10
C CYS A 282 29.89 -4.12 30.03
N LEU A 283 30.54 -4.78 29.06
CA LEU A 283 30.36 -6.19 28.70
C LEU A 283 31.48 -7.09 29.22
#